data_AF-A0A7E5WX53-F1
#
_entry.id   AF-A0A7E5WX53-F1
#
_cell.length_a   1.000
_cell.length_b   1.000
_cell.length_c   1.000
_cell.angle_alpha   90.00
_cell.angle_beta   90.00
_cell.angle_gamma   90.00
#
_symmetry.space_group_name_H-M   'P 1'
#
loop_
_entity.id
_entity.type
_entity.pdbx_description
1 polymer ?
#
loop_
_entity_poly.entity_id
_entity_poly.type
_entity_poly.pdbx_seq_one_letter_code
_entity_poly.pdbx_strand_id
1 'polypeptide(L)'
;MSKDVSKLRKVVLDGFLFIILMLSILATALIWEPFERGFFCGDQSLMYPYKDDTVTVLMLRLIGLGLPALVFFVCEWALLRKAEDGEKFLGIKIPVWLRGFYCAAVSFAIGACFVEISVNMSKNIIG
;
A
#
# COMPACT_ATOMS: atom_id res chain seq x y z
N MET A 1 -19.86 -6.30 -24.76
CA MET A 1 -20.13 -7.26 -23.69
C MET A 1 -18.89 -8.02 -23.21
N SER A 2 -18.13 -8.71 -24.07
CA SER A 2 -16.93 -9.47 -23.63
C SER A 2 -15.81 -8.61 -22.97
N LYS A 3 -15.54 -7.40 -23.49
CA LYS A 3 -14.52 -6.49 -22.93
C LYS A 3 -14.85 -5.93 -21.55
N ASP A 4 -16.13 -5.78 -21.21
CA ASP A 4 -16.56 -5.25 -19.92
C ASP A 4 -16.42 -6.30 -18.83
N VAL A 5 -16.72 -7.57 -19.15
CA VAL A 5 -16.57 -8.71 -18.24
C VAL A 5 -15.11 -8.93 -17.86
N SER A 6 -14.17 -8.80 -18.80
CA SER A 6 -12.74 -8.96 -18.48
C SER A 6 -12.20 -7.83 -17.60
N LYS A 7 -12.63 -6.59 -17.83
CA LYS A 7 -12.30 -5.44 -16.99
C LYS A 7 -12.89 -5.59 -15.57
N LEU A 8 -14.16 -5.97 -15.48
CA LEU A 8 -14.83 -6.22 -14.20
C LEU A 8 -14.14 -7.35 -13.43
N ARG A 9 -13.81 -8.45 -14.10
CA ARG A 9 -13.05 -9.56 -13.51
C ARG A 9 -11.71 -9.08 -12.94
N LYS A 10 -10.99 -8.22 -13.65
CA LYS A 10 -9.74 -7.64 -13.16
C LYS A 10 -9.97 -6.86 -11.86
N VAL A 11 -10.94 -5.94 -11.85
CA VAL A 11 -11.26 -5.13 -10.66
C VAL A 11 -11.65 -6.01 -9.46
N VAL A 12 -12.44 -7.06 -9.69
CA VAL A 12 -12.83 -8.01 -8.64
C VAL A 12 -11.62 -8.78 -8.10
N LEU A 13 -10.72 -9.24 -8.98
CA LEU A 13 -9.50 -9.94 -8.56
C LEU A 13 -8.54 -9.02 -7.79
N ASP A 14 -8.35 -7.78 -8.26
CA ASP A 14 -7.54 -6.77 -7.57
C ASP A 14 -8.11 -6.49 -6.16
N GLY A 15 -9.42 -6.31 -6.05
CA GLY A 15 -10.10 -6.09 -4.78
C GLY A 15 -9.99 -7.29 -3.82
N PHE A 16 -10.19 -8.51 -4.33
CA PHE A 16 -10.05 -9.72 -3.54
C PHE A 16 -8.61 -9.90 -3.01
N LEU A 17 -7.61 -9.68 -3.88
CA LEU A 17 -6.20 -9.73 -3.49
C LEU A 17 -5.87 -8.67 -2.42
N PHE A 18 -6.35 -7.44 -2.60
CA PHE A 18 -6.13 -6.37 -1.63
C PHE A 18 -6.75 -6.70 -0.26
N ILE A 19 -7.97 -7.27 -0.24
CA ILE A 19 -8.62 -7.71 1.00
C ILE A 19 -7.78 -8.77 1.71
N ILE A 20 -7.28 -9.78 1.00
CA ILE A 20 -6.43 -10.83 1.58
C ILE A 20 -5.16 -10.23 2.20
N LEU A 21 -4.51 -9.30 1.50
CA LEU A 21 -3.30 -8.66 1.99
C LEU A 21 -3.58 -7.82 3.24
N MET A 22 -4.66 -7.03 3.24
CA MET A 22 -5.05 -6.24 4.40
C MET A 22 -5.41 -7.11 5.61
N LEU A 23 -6.12 -8.21 5.40
CA LEU A 23 -6.40 -9.19 6.45
C LEU A 23 -5.12 -9.82 7.00
N SER A 24 -4.15 -10.13 6.13
CA SER A 24 -2.84 -10.64 6.54
C SER A 24 -2.07 -9.63 7.39
N ILE A 25 -2.07 -8.34 7.02
CA ILE A 25 -1.45 -7.27 7.82
C ILE A 25 -2.11 -7.18 9.20
N LEU A 26 -3.45 -7.18 9.25
CA LEU A 26 -4.18 -7.16 10.52
C LEU A 26 -3.87 -8.38 11.38
N ALA A 27 -3.77 -9.56 10.78
CA ALA A 27 -3.37 -10.78 11.48
C ALA A 27 -1.96 -10.65 12.08
N THR A 28 -1.00 -10.04 11.37
CA THR A 28 0.34 -9.79 11.92
C THR A 28 0.35 -8.85 13.12
N ALA A 29 -0.59 -7.91 13.19
CA ALA A 29 -0.68 -6.94 14.28
C ALA A 29 -1.40 -7.48 15.52
N LEU A 30 -2.32 -8.44 15.34
CA LEU A 30 -3.15 -8.98 16.43
C LEU A 30 -2.61 -10.29 17.02
N ILE A 31 -1.97 -11.12 16.21
CA ILE A 31 -1.61 -12.49 16.60
C ILE A 31 -0.17 -12.56 17.13
N TRP A 32 0.73 -11.73 16.61
CA TRP A 32 2.14 -11.78 16.95
C TRP A 32 2.52 -10.70 17.96
N GLU A 33 2.94 -11.12 19.14
CA GLU A 33 3.69 -10.29 20.06
C GLU A 33 5.16 -10.24 19.59
N PRO A 34 5.77 -9.04 19.52
CA PRO A 34 7.15 -8.89 19.08
C PRO A 34 8.10 -9.59 20.07
N PHE A 35 9.09 -10.30 19.53
CA PHE A 35 10.06 -11.02 20.34
C PHE A 35 11.05 -10.06 21.00
N GLU A 36 11.07 -10.02 22.33
CA GLU A 36 12.00 -9.16 23.09
C GLU A 36 13.37 -9.82 23.22
N ARG A 37 14.30 -9.51 22.29
CA ARG A 37 15.65 -10.07 22.32
C ARG A 37 16.61 -9.14 23.08
N GLY A 38 17.19 -9.63 24.17
CA GLY A 38 18.22 -8.89 24.93
C GLY A 38 17.69 -7.80 25.87
N PHE A 39 16.37 -7.72 26.09
CA PHE A 39 15.79 -6.86 27.12
C PHE A 39 15.89 -7.55 28.49
N PHE A 40 16.86 -7.12 29.31
CA PHE A 40 16.97 -7.56 30.68
C PHE A 40 16.39 -6.48 31.60
N CYS A 41 15.28 -6.77 32.29
CA CYS A 41 14.61 -5.81 33.16
C CYS A 41 15.48 -5.19 34.27
N GLY A 42 16.68 -5.74 34.53
CA GLY A 42 17.65 -5.24 35.52
C GLY A 42 18.88 -4.53 34.94
N ASP A 43 18.96 -4.35 33.62
CA ASP A 43 20.15 -3.75 33.00
C ASP A 43 20.13 -2.22 33.09
N GLN A 44 20.99 -1.67 33.94
CA GLN A 44 21.11 -0.22 34.14
C GLN A 44 21.78 0.49 32.96
N SER A 45 22.46 -0.24 32.06
CA SER A 45 23.11 0.35 30.88
C SER A 45 22.12 0.76 29.78
N LEU A 46 20.87 0.28 29.85
CA LEU A 46 19.79 0.60 28.90
C LEU A 46 18.80 1.66 29.42
N MET A 47 18.96 2.18 30.65
CA MET A 47 18.06 3.16 31.28
C MET A 47 18.21 4.60 30.75
N TYR A 48 18.47 4.79 29.45
CA TYR A 48 18.42 6.11 28.86
C TYR A 48 16.98 6.63 28.82
N PRO A 49 16.76 7.94 29.02
CA PRO A 49 15.42 8.50 28.91
C PRO A 49 14.88 8.27 27.51
N TYR A 50 13.63 7.78 27.43
CA TYR A 50 12.94 7.61 26.16
C TYR A 50 12.90 8.96 25.43
N LYS A 51 13.30 8.94 24.16
CA LYS A 51 13.29 10.12 23.31
C LYS A 51 12.28 9.89 22.21
N ASP A 52 11.29 10.76 22.14
CA ASP A 52 10.26 10.68 21.12
C ASP A 52 10.88 10.79 19.71
N ASP A 53 10.31 10.03 18.78
CA ASP A 53 10.72 10.04 17.39
C ASP A 53 10.50 11.44 16.77
N THR A 54 11.57 12.03 16.23
CA THR A 54 11.48 13.30 15.47
C THR A 54 10.60 13.16 14.23
N VAL A 55 10.47 11.94 13.68
CA VAL A 55 9.62 11.62 12.53
C VAL A 55 8.71 10.46 12.89
N THR A 56 7.41 10.74 12.99
CA THR A 56 6.43 9.70 13.34
C THR A 56 6.25 8.69 12.20
N VAL A 57 5.92 7.45 12.56
CA VAL A 57 5.62 6.38 11.60
C VAL A 57 4.50 6.79 10.64
N LEU A 58 3.51 7.54 11.13
CA LEU A 58 2.41 8.05 10.30
C LEU A 58 2.93 9.02 9.23
N MET A 59 3.82 9.95 9.59
CA MET A 59 4.41 10.89 8.64
C MET A 59 5.20 10.16 7.55
N LEU A 60 6.00 9.16 7.93
CA LEU A 60 6.78 8.37 6.98
C LEU A 60 5.88 7.61 6.00
N ARG A 61 4.78 7.01 6.49
CA ARG A 61 3.79 6.32 5.63
C ARG A 61 3.06 7.29 4.69
N LEU A 62 2.63 8.45 5.20
CA LEU A 62 1.93 9.44 4.39
C LEU A 62 2.79 9.99 3.27
N ILE A 63 4.06 10.34 3.56
CA ILE A 63 4.97 10.87 2.55
C ILE A 63 5.41 9.74 1.59
N GLY A 64 5.78 8.58 2.13
CA GLY A 64 6.28 7.46 1.35
C GLY A 64 5.25 6.85 0.39
N LEU A 65 3.96 6.87 0.73
CA LEU A 65 2.89 6.40 -0.14
C LEU A 65 2.25 7.54 -0.94
N GLY A 66 2.11 8.72 -0.36
CA GLY A 66 1.46 9.88 -0.97
C GLY A 66 2.28 10.50 -2.09
N LEU A 67 3.60 10.62 -1.93
CA LEU A 67 4.45 11.22 -2.95
C LEU A 67 4.45 10.39 -4.26
N PRO A 68 4.67 9.06 -4.24
CA PRO A 68 4.56 8.25 -5.46
C PRO A 68 3.16 8.29 -6.09
N ALA A 69 2.10 8.23 -5.27
CA ALA A 69 0.73 8.31 -5.78
C ALA A 69 0.46 9.64 -6.50
N LEU A 70 0.96 10.76 -5.95
CA LEU A 70 0.86 12.07 -6.59
C LEU A 70 1.63 12.11 -7.91
N VAL A 71 2.84 11.52 -7.95
CA VAL A 71 3.64 11.44 -9.18
C VAL A 71 2.89 10.65 -10.25
N PHE A 72 2.33 9.48 -9.93
CA PHE A 72 1.53 8.71 -10.90
C PHE A 72 0.34 9.51 -11.41
N PHE A 73 -0.37 10.22 -10.54
CA PHE A 73 -1.50 11.05 -10.92
C PHE A 73 -1.08 12.16 -11.89
N VAL A 74 -0.03 12.92 -11.56
CA VAL A 74 0.47 14.03 -12.39
C VAL A 74 1.01 13.52 -13.72
N CYS A 75 1.78 12.42 -13.73
CA CYS A 75 2.34 11.84 -14.94
C CYS A 75 1.24 11.34 -15.89
N GLU A 76 0.30 10.53 -15.40
CA GLU A 76 -0.79 9.98 -16.22
C GLU A 76 -1.71 11.10 -16.74
N TRP A 77 -2.01 12.09 -15.90
CA TRP A 77 -2.74 13.27 -16.32
C TRP A 77 -1.98 14.05 -17.41
N ALA A 78 -0.71 14.37 -17.20
CA ALA A 78 0.09 15.15 -18.13
C ALA A 78 0.28 14.45 -19.49
N LEU A 79 0.46 13.12 -19.49
CA LEU A 79 0.66 12.32 -20.69
C LEU A 79 -0.64 12.12 -21.48
N LEU A 80 -1.76 11.85 -20.80
CA LEU A 80 -3.02 11.43 -21.43
C LEU A 80 -4.09 12.54 -21.48
N ARG A 81 -3.79 13.77 -21.05
CA ARG A 81 -4.73 14.91 -21.10
C ARG A 81 -5.29 15.24 -22.49
N LYS A 82 -4.57 14.91 -23.56
CA LYS A 82 -4.98 15.15 -24.96
C LYS A 82 -5.52 13.90 -25.65
N ALA A 83 -5.55 12.76 -24.97
CA ALA A 83 -6.07 11.53 -25.53
C ALA A 83 -7.61 11.61 -25.59
N GLU A 84 -8.14 11.91 -26.77
CA GLU A 84 -9.56 11.73 -27.07
C GLU A 84 -9.81 10.25 -27.38
N ASP A 85 -10.31 9.51 -26.39
CA ASP A 85 -11.17 8.33 -26.57
C ASP A 85 -11.42 7.67 -25.21
N GLY A 86 -12.41 8.19 -24.48
CA GLY A 86 -12.91 7.55 -23.28
C GLY A 86 -13.69 6.29 -23.63
N GLU A 87 -13.05 5.12 -23.60
CA GLU A 87 -13.75 3.84 -23.67
C GLU A 87 -14.83 3.79 -22.58
N LYS A 88 -16.01 3.28 -22.94
CA LYS A 88 -17.10 3.08 -21.98
C LYS A 88 -16.75 1.88 -21.09
N PHE A 89 -16.92 2.05 -19.77
CA PHE A 89 -16.93 0.98 -18.80
C PHE A 89 -18.27 1.03 -18.07
N LEU A 90 -19.05 -0.06 -18.12
CA LEU A 90 -20.41 -0.12 -17.56
C LEU A 90 -21.32 1.04 -18.03
N GLY A 91 -21.15 1.49 -19.29
CA GLY A 91 -21.94 2.59 -19.86
C GLY A 91 -21.45 4.00 -19.50
N ILE A 92 -20.56 4.14 -18.52
CA ILE A 92 -19.93 5.41 -18.14
C ILE A 92 -18.67 5.61 -18.99
N LYS A 93 -18.50 6.79 -19.60
CA LYS A 93 -17.25 7.14 -20.30
C LYS A 93 -16.17 7.44 -19.26
N ILE A 94 -15.18 6.56 -19.13
CA ILE A 94 -14.06 6.77 -18.22
C ILE A 94 -12.91 7.40 -19.02
N PRO A 95 -12.31 8.51 -18.55
CA PRO A 95 -11.19 9.11 -19.26
C PRO A 95 -9.94 8.22 -19.18
N VAL A 96 -9.13 8.22 -20.25
CA VAL A 96 -8.00 7.30 -20.41
C VAL A 96 -6.95 7.47 -19.30
N TRP A 97 -6.69 8.71 -18.87
CA TRP A 97 -5.75 9.01 -17.79
C TRP A 97 -6.15 8.36 -16.46
N LEU A 98 -7.44 8.26 -16.16
CA LEU A 98 -7.92 7.68 -14.89
C LEU A 98 -7.69 6.16 -14.87
N ARG A 99 -7.80 5.51 -16.04
CA ARG A 99 -7.48 4.09 -16.18
C ARG A 99 -5.98 3.81 -16.02
N GLY A 100 -5.14 4.66 -16.60
CA GLY A 100 -3.69 4.58 -16.45
C GLY A 100 -3.28 4.71 -14.98
N PHE A 101 -3.78 5.77 -14.34
CA PHE A 101 -3.59 6.01 -12.90
C PHE A 101 -4.08 4.83 -12.05
N TYR A 102 -5.27 4.29 -12.29
CA TYR A 102 -5.79 3.12 -11.56
C TYR A 102 -4.84 1.92 -11.65
N CYS A 103 -4.36 1.57 -12.85
CA CYS A 103 -3.45 0.43 -13.02
C CYS A 103 -2.13 0.62 -12.27
N ALA A 104 -1.55 1.83 -12.31
CA ALA A 104 -0.32 2.15 -11.59
C ALA A 104 -0.52 2.14 -10.06
N ALA A 105 -1.58 2.81 -9.60
CA ALA A 105 -1.90 2.93 -8.17
C ALA A 105 -2.19 1.57 -7.53
N VAL A 106 -2.96 0.70 -8.19
CA VAL A 106 -3.27 -0.64 -7.67
C VAL A 106 -2.02 -1.51 -7.57
N SER A 107 -1.17 -1.50 -8.60
CA SER A 107 0.08 -2.28 -8.61
C SER A 107 1.02 -1.81 -7.49
N PHE A 108 1.13 -0.50 -7.30
CA PHE A 108 1.90 0.11 -6.22
C PHE A 108 1.34 -0.26 -4.83
N ALA A 109 0.02 -0.15 -4.64
CA ALA A 109 -0.63 -0.44 -3.37
C ALA A 109 -0.44 -1.92 -2.95
N ILE A 110 -0.61 -2.85 -3.89
CA ILE A 110 -0.36 -4.29 -3.64
C ILE A 110 1.10 -4.51 -3.22
N GLY A 111 2.05 -3.90 -3.92
CA GLY A 111 3.48 -3.98 -3.57
C GLY A 111 3.77 -3.40 -2.18
N ALA A 112 3.18 -2.24 -1.85
CA ALA A 112 3.32 -1.63 -0.54
C ALA A 112 2.78 -2.52 0.58
N CYS A 113 1.60 -3.13 0.40
CA CYS A 113 1.05 -4.09 1.35
C CYS A 113 1.96 -5.31 1.52
N PHE A 114 2.53 -5.83 0.43
CA PHE A 114 3.46 -6.96 0.51
C PHE A 114 4.73 -6.62 1.29
N VAL A 115 5.28 -5.42 1.07
CA VAL A 115 6.45 -4.92 1.82
C VAL A 115 6.10 -4.77 3.31
N GLU A 116 4.94 -4.21 3.64
CA GLU A 116 4.49 -4.06 5.03
C GLU A 116 4.36 -5.41 5.74
N ILE A 117 3.74 -6.41 5.10
CA ILE A 117 3.66 -7.77 5.63
C ILE A 117 5.06 -8.33 5.87
N SER A 118 5.95 -8.21 4.87
CA SER A 118 7.31 -8.74 4.96
C SER A 118 8.07 -8.11 6.13
N VAL A 119 7.96 -6.79 6.30
CA VAL A 119 8.59 -6.06 7.40
C VAL A 119 8.03 -6.51 8.75
N ASN A 120 6.71 -6.65 8.88
CA ASN A 120 6.10 -7.11 10.13
C ASN A 120 6.48 -8.55 10.45
N MET A 121 6.53 -9.43 9.45
CA MET A 121 7.04 -10.80 9.63
C MET A 121 8.51 -10.79 10.07
N SER A 122 9.37 -9.98 9.45
CA SER A 122 10.78 -9.89 9.83
C SER A 122 10.99 -9.42 11.27
N LYS A 123 10.24 -8.41 11.73
CA LYS A 123 10.27 -7.95 13.13
C LYS A 123 9.93 -9.09 14.09
N ASN A 124 8.91 -9.87 13.76
CA ASN A 124 8.45 -10.96 14.62
C ASN A 124 9.38 -12.19 14.62
N ILE A 125 10.11 -12.42 13.52
CA ILE A 125 11.02 -13.59 13.39
C ILE A 125 12.40 -13.30 13.99
N ILE A 126 12.93 -12.10 13.75
CA ILE A 126 14.34 -11.77 14.07
C ILE A 126 14.46 -11.12 15.46
N GLY A 127 13.42 -10.41 15.91
CA GLY A 127 13.50 -9.43 16.99
C GLY A 127 13.98 -8.09 16.46
#